data_AF-A0A1D9QDR2-F1
#
_entry.id   AF-A0A1D9QDR2-F1
#
_cell.length_a   1.000
_cell.length_b   1.000
_cell.length_c   1.000
_cell.angle_alpha   90.00
_cell.angle_beta   90.00
_cell.angle_gamma   90.00
#
_symmetry.space_group_name_H-M   'P 1'
#
loop_
_entity.id
_entity.type
_entity.pdbx_description
1 polymer ?
#
loop_
_entity_poly.entity_id
_entity_poly.type
_entity_poly.pdbx_seq_one_letter_code
_entity_poly.pdbx_strand_id
1 'polypeptide(L)'
;MEPYDRKCHTVAITSDNYGTSENTFLGSSIGGPFNIATINSATEEKSYSTNTYFKPLQNQPNLHLVTKAQVEKIILDKESGEAIAKGVKVTVKGIETSGRRPLSQAVL
;
A
#
# COMPACT_ATOMS: atom_id res chain seq x y z
N MET A 1 -17.96 42.55 11.77
CA MET A 1 -17.28 41.26 11.59
C MET A 1 -17.98 40.59 10.43
N GLU A 2 -17.38 40.67 9.24
CA GLU A 2 -17.93 40.11 7.99
C GLU A 2 -18.00 38.58 8.07
N PRO A 3 -19.03 37.94 7.51
CA PRO A 3 -19.18 36.50 7.55
C PRO A 3 -18.14 35.84 6.63
N TYR A 4 -17.38 34.89 7.17
CA TYR A 4 -16.41 34.07 6.45
C TYR A 4 -17.12 33.25 5.37
N ASP A 5 -17.08 33.75 4.14
CA ASP A 5 -17.68 33.15 2.95
C ASP A 5 -16.91 31.88 2.57
N ARG A 6 -17.45 30.71 2.92
CA ARG A 6 -16.88 29.38 2.62
C ARG A 6 -17.05 28.97 1.15
N LYS A 7 -17.07 29.91 0.20
CA LYS A 7 -17.27 29.65 -1.24
C LYS A 7 -16.06 29.96 -2.13
N CYS A 8 -14.92 30.35 -1.59
CA CYS A 8 -13.95 31.13 -2.37
C CYS A 8 -12.83 30.37 -3.09
N HIS A 9 -12.76 29.03 -3.12
CA HIS A 9 -11.60 28.36 -3.77
C HIS A 9 -11.96 27.61 -5.06
N THR A 10 -13.00 26.79 -5.05
CA THR A 10 -13.41 26.05 -6.26
C THR A 10 -13.97 26.99 -7.34
N VAL A 11 -14.68 28.05 -6.95
CA VAL A 11 -15.30 29.02 -7.86
C VAL A 11 -14.25 29.86 -8.61
N ALA A 12 -13.09 30.10 -8.01
CA ALA A 12 -12.02 30.91 -8.60
C ALA A 12 -11.35 30.24 -9.82
N ILE A 13 -11.20 28.91 -9.82
CA ILE A 13 -10.55 28.20 -10.93
C ILE A 13 -11.41 28.25 -12.20
N THR A 14 -12.74 28.19 -12.02
CA THR A 14 -13.70 28.29 -13.13
C THR A 14 -13.83 29.71 -13.69
N SER A 15 -13.56 30.76 -12.90
CA SER A 15 -13.62 32.15 -13.39
C SER A 15 -12.45 32.55 -14.29
N ASP A 16 -11.35 31.80 -14.26
CA ASP A 16 -10.15 32.04 -15.07
C ASP A 16 -10.19 31.29 -16.43
N ASN A 17 -11.37 30.81 -16.85
CA ASN A 17 -11.60 30.05 -18.09
C ASN A 17 -10.80 28.73 -18.23
N TYR A 18 -10.29 28.18 -17.13
CA TYR A 18 -9.73 26.83 -17.12
C TYR A 18 -10.85 25.80 -17.00
N GLY A 19 -11.00 24.95 -18.02
CA GLY A 19 -11.88 23.79 -17.94
C GLY A 19 -11.45 22.87 -16.80
N THR A 20 -12.39 22.40 -15.99
CA THR A 20 -12.10 21.41 -14.94
C THR A 20 -12.40 20.01 -15.46
N SER A 21 -11.50 19.07 -15.23
CA SER A 21 -11.75 17.66 -15.53
C SER A 21 -12.84 17.12 -14.59
N GLU A 22 -13.85 16.44 -15.14
CA GLU A 22 -14.88 15.77 -14.35
C GLU A 22 -14.33 14.68 -13.42
N ASN A 23 -13.17 14.10 -13.74
CA ASN A 23 -12.51 13.07 -12.96
C ASN A 23 -11.02 12.99 -13.30
N THR A 24 -10.17 13.38 -12.34
CA THR A 24 -8.70 13.41 -12.49
C THR A 24 -8.06 12.02 -12.55
N PHE A 25 -8.81 10.97 -12.19
CA PHE A 25 -8.36 9.58 -12.22
C PHE A 25 -8.56 8.90 -13.59
N LEU A 26 -9.17 9.58 -14.57
CA LEU A 26 -9.35 9.07 -15.94
C LEU A 26 -8.20 9.46 -16.88
N GLY A 27 -7.06 9.91 -16.34
CA GLY A 27 -5.86 10.24 -17.11
C GLY A 27 -5.84 11.66 -17.70
N SER A 28 -6.82 12.51 -17.35
CA SER A 28 -6.81 13.94 -17.64
C SER A 28 -7.11 14.71 -16.36
N SER A 29 -6.16 15.53 -15.91
CA SER A 29 -6.27 16.31 -14.68
C SER A 29 -6.03 17.78 -15.00
N ILE A 30 -7.10 18.48 -15.36
CA ILE A 30 -7.08 19.91 -15.71
C ILE A 30 -7.92 20.68 -14.69
N GLY A 31 -7.43 21.84 -14.24
CA GLY A 31 -8.11 22.67 -13.25
C GLY A 31 -7.88 22.22 -11.80
N GLY A 32 -8.86 22.46 -10.92
CA GLY A 32 -8.77 22.14 -9.48
C GLY A 32 -9.12 20.68 -9.19
N PRO A 33 -8.15 19.84 -8.81
CA PRO A 33 -8.41 18.43 -8.55
C PRO A 33 -9.13 18.24 -7.21
N PHE A 34 -10.16 17.40 -7.18
CA PHE A 34 -10.64 16.79 -5.94
C PHE A 34 -9.85 15.50 -5.71
N ASN A 35 -9.02 15.50 -4.68
CA ASN A 35 -8.26 14.30 -4.32
C ASN A 35 -9.15 13.38 -3.48
N ILE A 36 -9.35 12.15 -3.95
CA ILE A 36 -10.04 11.11 -3.17
C ILE A 36 -9.12 10.68 -2.02
N ALA A 37 -9.65 10.63 -0.81
CA ALA A 37 -8.93 10.10 0.34
C ALA A 37 -9.05 8.57 0.38
N THR A 38 -7.98 7.90 0.83
CA THR A 38 -7.99 6.45 1.06
C THR A 38 -8.70 6.15 2.38
N ILE A 39 -10.03 6.32 2.39
CA ILE A 39 -10.93 6.14 3.53
C ILE A 39 -12.06 5.20 3.10
N ASN A 40 -12.41 4.25 3.95
CA ASN A 40 -13.58 3.41 3.76
C ASN A 40 -14.82 4.25 4.06
N SER A 41 -15.68 4.45 3.05
CA SER A 41 -16.88 5.30 3.21
C SER A 41 -17.93 4.73 4.16
N ALA A 42 -17.94 3.42 4.40
CA ALA A 42 -18.91 2.78 5.30
C ALA A 42 -18.46 2.82 6.76
N THR A 43 -17.16 2.73 7.03
CA THR A 43 -16.62 2.70 8.40
C THR A 43 -15.96 4.01 8.82
N GLU A 44 -15.77 4.95 7.88
CA GLU A 44 -15.05 6.21 8.05
C GLU A 44 -13.59 6.04 8.51
N GLU A 45 -13.05 4.82 8.42
CA GLU A 45 -11.67 4.50 8.79
C GLU A 45 -10.74 4.64 7.59
N LYS A 46 -9.46 4.92 7.87
CA LYS A 46 -8.42 4.88 6.85
C LYS A 46 -8.36 3.49 6.20
N SER A 47 -8.42 3.45 4.88
CA SER A 47 -8.09 2.25 4.10
C SER A 47 -6.57 2.17 3.94
N TYR A 48 -5.97 1.07 4.38
CA TYR A 48 -4.53 0.82 4.27
C TYR A 48 -4.29 -0.65 3.90
N SER A 49 -3.14 -0.95 3.28
CA SER A 49 -2.95 -2.24 2.60
C SER A 49 -3.26 -3.47 3.46
N THR A 50 -2.97 -3.44 4.77
CA THR A 50 -3.30 -4.55 5.66
C THR A 50 -4.81 -4.74 5.86
N ASN A 51 -5.59 -3.67 6.09
CA ASN A 51 -7.04 -3.85 6.30
C ASN A 51 -7.77 -4.19 5.00
N THR A 52 -7.26 -3.72 3.86
CA THR A 52 -7.90 -3.92 2.56
C THR A 52 -7.54 -5.27 1.94
N TYR A 53 -6.27 -5.66 1.96
CA TYR A 53 -5.81 -6.86 1.25
C TYR A 53 -5.53 -8.06 2.18
N PHE A 54 -5.04 -7.83 3.39
CA PHE A 54 -4.67 -8.93 4.29
C PHE A 54 -5.84 -9.41 5.16
N LYS A 55 -6.51 -8.50 5.89
CA LYS A 55 -7.58 -8.86 6.85
C LYS A 55 -8.66 -9.78 6.26
N PRO A 56 -9.17 -9.56 5.02
CA PRO A 56 -10.19 -10.44 4.46
C PRO A 56 -9.71 -11.89 4.18
N LEU A 57 -8.40 -12.08 4.01
CA LEU A 57 -7.79 -13.36 3.62
C LEU A 57 -6.91 -13.97 4.71
N GLN A 58 -6.82 -13.35 5.90
CA GLN A 58 -5.86 -13.69 6.95
C GLN A 58 -5.96 -15.14 7.44
N ASN A 59 -7.12 -15.80 7.26
CA ASN A 59 -7.37 -17.17 7.69
C ASN A 59 -7.11 -18.20 6.58
N GLN A 60 -6.62 -17.80 5.41
CA GLN A 60 -6.31 -18.74 4.34
C GLN A 60 -5.08 -19.59 4.71
N PRO A 61 -5.15 -20.93 4.60
CA PRO A 61 -4.09 -21.82 5.09
C PRO A 61 -2.78 -21.70 4.31
N ASN A 62 -2.82 -21.18 3.09
CA ASN A 62 -1.67 -20.92 2.22
C ASN A 62 -1.10 -19.50 2.36
N LEU A 63 -1.70 -18.64 3.20
CA LEU A 63 -1.21 -17.29 3.49
C LEU A 63 -0.59 -17.25 4.89
N HIS A 64 0.64 -16.78 4.97
CA HIS A 64 1.37 -16.76 6.22
C HIS A 64 1.95 -15.37 6.50
N LEU A 65 1.71 -14.87 7.72
CA LEU A 65 2.23 -13.58 8.18
C LEU A 65 3.19 -13.80 9.34
N VAL A 66 4.46 -13.46 9.14
CA VAL A 66 5.45 -13.39 10.21
C VAL A 66 5.70 -11.91 10.51
N THR A 67 5.27 -11.46 11.69
CA THR A 67 5.49 -10.07 12.12
C THR A 67 6.79 -9.94 12.90
N LYS A 68 7.30 -8.70 13.01
CA LYS A 68 8.58 -8.41 13.69
C LYS A 68 9.75 -9.20 13.09
N ALA A 69 9.73 -9.32 11.76
CA ALA A 69 10.69 -10.05 10.96
C ALA A 69 11.39 -9.08 10.02
N GLN A 70 12.69 -8.88 10.19
CA GLN A 70 13.51 -8.04 9.32
C GLN A 70 14.25 -8.94 8.34
N VAL A 71 13.95 -8.82 7.05
CA VAL A 71 14.67 -9.54 5.99
C VAL A 71 16.02 -8.87 5.77
N GLU A 72 17.09 -9.66 5.85
CA GLU A 72 18.46 -9.16 5.72
C GLU A 72 19.04 -9.38 4.34
N LYS A 73 18.85 -10.58 3.78
CA LYS A 73 19.44 -11.01 2.50
C LYS A 73 18.54 -12.00 1.78
N ILE A 74 18.61 -11.97 0.45
CA ILE A 74 18.05 -13.00 -0.42
C ILE A 74 19.12 -14.10 -0.61
N ILE A 75 18.72 -15.35 -0.50
CA ILE A 75 19.57 -16.52 -0.76
C ILE A 75 19.43 -16.87 -2.24
N LEU A 76 20.53 -16.76 -2.98
CA LEU A 76 20.59 -17.01 -4.42
C LEU A 76 21.41 -18.28 -4.68
N ASP A 77 20.90 -19.16 -5.52
CA ASP A 77 21.66 -20.26 -6.12
C ASP A 77 21.97 -19.90 -7.57
N LYS A 78 23.11 -20.38 -8.11
CA LYS A 78 23.48 -20.16 -9.50
C LYS A 78 23.14 -21.41 -10.31
N GLU A 79 22.20 -21.30 -11.22
CA GLU A 79 21.74 -22.39 -12.10
C GLU A 79 21.92 -21.92 -13.55
N SER A 80 22.64 -22.69 -14.36
CA SER A 80 22.86 -22.39 -15.79
C SER A 80 23.38 -20.99 -16.12
N GLY A 81 24.12 -20.37 -15.19
CA GLY A 81 24.66 -19.02 -15.35
C GLY A 81 23.77 -17.91 -14.79
N GLU A 82 22.53 -18.21 -14.42
CA GLU A 82 21.55 -17.28 -13.85
C GLU A 82 21.46 -17.41 -12.33
N ALA A 83 21.11 -16.30 -11.65
CA ALA A 83 20.91 -16.28 -10.21
C ALA A 83 19.42 -16.50 -9.88
N ILE A 84 19.11 -17.57 -9.16
CA ILE A 84 17.76 -17.97 -8.78
C ILE A 84 17.55 -17.74 -7.28
N ALA A 85 16.53 -16.96 -6.92
CA ALA A 85 16.15 -16.77 -5.52
C ALA A 85 15.48 -18.01 -4.94
N LYS A 86 16.09 -18.59 -3.91
CA LYS A 86 15.60 -19.81 -3.24
C LYS A 86 15.14 -19.58 -1.81
N GLY A 87 15.41 -18.41 -1.24
CA GLY A 87 15.03 -18.13 0.15
C GLY A 87 15.47 -16.77 0.65
N VAL A 88 15.29 -16.58 1.95
CA VAL A 88 15.65 -15.35 2.66
C VAL A 88 16.33 -15.66 3.99
N LYS A 89 17.25 -14.78 4.36
CA LYS A 89 17.78 -14.68 5.72
C LYS A 89 17.00 -13.60 6.45
N VAL A 90 16.45 -13.92 7.61
CA VAL A 90 15.54 -13.04 8.35
C VAL A 90 15.88 -13.06 9.83
N THR A 91 15.77 -11.91 10.49
CA THR A 91 15.84 -11.80 11.94
C THR A 91 14.43 -11.60 12.49
N VAL A 92 13.92 -12.60 13.20
CA VAL A 92 12.57 -12.60 13.79
C VAL A 92 12.69 -12.37 15.28
N LYS A 93 12.15 -11.25 15.78
CA LYS A 93 12.22 -10.87 17.20
C LYS A 93 13.66 -10.91 17.77
N GLY A 94 14.66 -10.56 16.94
CA GLY A 94 16.08 -10.57 17.34
C GLY A 94 16.78 -11.92 17.19
N ILE A 95 16.08 -12.97 16.76
CA ILE A 95 16.66 -14.29 16.49
C ILE A 95 16.85 -14.45 14.99
N GLU A 96 18.07 -14.72 14.57
CA GLU A 96 18.40 -14.97 13.18
C GLU A 96 17.92 -16.36 12.72
N THR A 97 17.24 -16.41 11.59
CA THR A 97 16.76 -17.62 10.95
C THR A 97 16.99 -17.53 9.45
N SER A 98 17.55 -18.58 8.85
CA SER A 98 17.68 -18.72 7.40
C SER A 98 16.77 -19.83 6.90
N GLY A 99 15.92 -19.54 5.91
CA GLY A 99 15.00 -20.51 5.33
C GLY A 99 15.07 -20.55 3.80
N ARG A 100 15.22 -21.76 3.24
CA ARG A 100 15.04 -22.07 1.80
C ARG A 100 13.60 -22.50 1.44
N ARG A 101 12.70 -22.48 2.43
CA ARG A 101 11.27 -22.82 2.33
C ARG A 101 10.45 -21.72 3.02
N PRO A 102 9.15 -21.56 2.70
CA PRO A 102 8.33 -20.52 3.30
C PRO A 102 8.45 -20.55 4.83
N LEU A 103 8.67 -19.37 5.42
CA LEU A 103 8.92 -19.19 6.87
C LEU A 103 7.79 -19.75 7.74
N SER A 104 6.62 -20.06 7.17
CA SER A 104 5.52 -20.74 7.84
C SER A 104 5.79 -22.18 8.24
N GLN A 105 6.76 -22.85 7.62
CA GLN A 105 7.22 -24.18 8.03
C GLN A 105 8.42 -24.12 8.98
N ALA A 106 9.00 -22.94 9.20
CA ALA A 106 10.02 -22.72 10.23
C ALA A 106 9.32 -22.36 11.56
N VAL A 107 8.60 -23.33 12.11
CA VAL A 107 7.95 -23.21 13.42
C VAL A 107 9.04 -23.22 14.50
N LEU A 108 9.07 -22.15 15.30
CA LEU A 108 9.42 -22.19 16.72
C LEU A 108 8.14 -22.49 17.51
#